data_AF-A0AA35VRW8-F1
#
_entry.id   AF-A0AA35VRW8-F1
#
_cell.length_a   1.000
_cell.length_b   1.000
_cell.length_c   1.000
_cell.angle_alpha   90.00
_cell.angle_beta   90.00
_cell.angle_gamma   90.00
#
_symmetry.space_group_name_H-M   'P 1'
#
loop_
_entity.id
_entity.type
_entity.pdbx_description
1 polymer ?
#
loop_
_entity_poly.entity_id
_entity_poly.type
_entity_poly.pdbx_seq_one_letter_code
_entity_poly.pdbx_strand_id
1 'polypeptide(L)'
;MLGRKLFLESAGWVCVWTVVMLCVLPILDAYTLITRFTRVGGELFGMLISVFFMQEAIKGVTRDVPPGVPRRLFCPLPWEPRSLSHWTVIKVPAVHIFTAIIPALMIASLYFFDHSVAAQMAQQKEFNLKNPSAYHYDILLLGFMTLICGLVGIPPSNGVLPQSPMHTRSLATLERQIMKKKMVKIAKEGKKMEASSLEIYGKMHVAFVQMDPHPQVL
;
A
#
# COMPACT_ATOMS: atom_id res chain seq x y z
N MET A 1 29.88 19.51 -5.31
CA MET A 1 29.13 18.83 -6.39
C MET A 1 29.46 17.34 -6.55
N LEU A 2 30.61 16.84 -6.05
CA LEU A 2 30.98 15.42 -6.09
C LEU A 2 30.05 14.50 -5.26
N GLY A 3 29.61 14.97 -4.08
CA GLY A 3 28.77 14.17 -3.17
C GLY A 3 27.39 13.80 -3.70
N ARG A 4 26.79 14.59 -4.61
CA ARG A 4 25.49 14.26 -5.21
C ARG A 4 25.59 13.07 -6.15
N LYS A 5 26.65 12.99 -6.97
CA LYS A 5 26.86 11.85 -7.88
C LYS A 5 27.17 10.57 -7.11
N LEU A 6 28.07 10.66 -6.12
CA LEU A 6 28.42 9.53 -5.25
C LEU A 6 27.22 9.02 -4.44
N PHE A 7 26.30 9.90 -4.04
CA PHE A 7 25.07 9.55 -3.34
C PHE A 7 24.09 8.78 -4.22
N LEU A 8 23.85 9.24 -5.45
CA LEU A 8 22.97 8.56 -6.41
C LEU A 8 23.53 7.16 -6.75
N GLU A 9 24.85 7.08 -6.90
CA GLU A 9 25.55 5.82 -7.16
C GLU A 9 25.47 4.85 -5.98
N SER A 10 25.72 5.33 -4.76
CA SER A 10 25.59 4.52 -3.54
C SER A 10 24.14 4.08 -3.30
N ALA A 11 23.17 4.96 -3.57
CA ALA A 11 21.74 4.65 -3.44
C ALA A 11 21.30 3.54 -4.40
N GLY A 12 21.79 3.53 -5.65
CA GLY A 12 21.51 2.44 -6.59
C GLY A 12 22.01 1.08 -6.08
N TRP A 13 23.22 1.02 -5.52
CA TRP A 13 23.76 -0.22 -4.92
C TRP A 13 23.01 -0.64 -3.64
N VAL A 14 22.58 0.32 -2.82
CA VAL A 14 21.68 0.03 -1.69
C VAL A 14 20.39 -0.61 -2.17
N CYS A 15 19.78 -0.10 -3.25
CA CYS A 15 18.57 -0.70 -3.82
C CYS A 15 18.83 -2.12 -4.35
N VAL A 16 19.93 -2.36 -5.05
CA VAL A 16 20.30 -3.71 -5.55
C VAL A 16 20.45 -4.70 -4.39
N TRP A 17 21.19 -4.34 -3.34
CA TRP A 17 21.33 -5.20 -2.15
C TRP A 17 20.02 -5.39 -1.40
N THR A 18 19.17 -4.36 -1.35
CA THR A 18 17.84 -4.44 -0.73
C THR A 18 16.96 -5.46 -1.47
N VAL A 19 17.01 -5.50 -2.80
CA VAL A 19 16.29 -6.51 -3.61
C VAL A 19 16.81 -7.92 -3.35
N VAL A 20 18.13 -8.10 -3.35
CA VAL A 20 18.73 -9.42 -3.07
C VAL A 20 18.27 -9.91 -1.69
N MET A 21 18.28 -9.04 -0.68
CA MET A 21 17.78 -9.38 0.66
C MET A 21 16.27 -9.63 0.68
N LEU A 22 15.46 -8.83 -0.03
CA LEU A 22 14.01 -9.03 -0.14
C LEU A 22 13.63 -10.31 -0.91
N CYS A 23 14.47 -10.81 -1.80
CA CYS A 23 14.26 -12.09 -2.47
C CYS A 23 14.72 -13.27 -1.60
N VAL A 24 15.74 -13.08 -0.76
CA VAL A 24 16.29 -14.13 0.13
C VAL A 24 15.48 -14.29 1.42
N LEU A 25 15.00 -13.19 2.01
CA LEU A 25 14.22 -13.20 3.26
C LEU A 25 12.94 -14.08 3.21
N PRO A 26 12.16 -14.11 2.10
CA PRO A 26 11.00 -15.00 1.96
C PRO A 26 11.39 -16.47 1.81
N ILE A 27 12.56 -16.77 1.24
CA ILE A 27 13.06 -18.13 1.02
C ILE A 27 13.57 -18.73 2.34
N LEU A 28 14.10 -17.91 3.26
CA LEU A 28 14.62 -18.31 4.58
C LEU A 28 13.54 -18.47 5.67
N ASP A 29 12.28 -18.71 5.28
CA ASP A 29 11.21 -19.07 6.21
C ASP A 29 10.83 -17.96 7.24
N ALA A 30 11.06 -16.69 6.87
CA ALA A 30 10.65 -15.53 7.67
C ALA A 30 9.11 -15.35 7.79
N TYR A 31 8.31 -16.21 7.14
CA TYR A 31 6.85 -16.18 7.21
C TYR A 31 6.31 -16.43 8.63
N THR A 32 7.08 -17.16 9.46
CA THR A 32 6.73 -17.38 10.86
C THR A 32 6.65 -16.06 11.63
N LEU A 33 7.36 -15.01 11.20
CA LEU A 33 7.29 -13.70 11.85
C LEU A 33 5.95 -12.99 11.58
N ILE A 34 5.37 -13.14 10.39
CA ILE A 34 4.08 -12.52 10.03
C ILE A 34 2.93 -13.15 10.82
N THR A 35 2.94 -14.48 10.97
CA THR A 35 1.91 -15.20 11.72
C THR A 35 2.09 -15.06 13.24
N ARG A 36 3.30 -14.78 13.70
CA ARG A 36 3.64 -14.55 15.12
C ARG A 36 3.49 -13.10 15.54
N PHE A 37 3.38 -12.17 14.59
CA PHE A 37 3.13 -10.77 14.88
C PHE A 37 1.70 -10.59 15.40
N THR A 38 1.59 -10.30 16.69
CA THR A 38 0.31 -10.17 17.38
C THR A 38 -0.40 -8.90 16.94
N ARG A 39 -1.74 -8.96 16.85
CA ARG A 39 -2.61 -7.80 16.52
C ARG A 39 -2.26 -6.54 17.32
N VAL A 40 -1.86 -6.73 18.58
CA VAL A 40 -1.42 -5.68 19.51
C VAL A 40 -0.17 -4.94 18.99
N GLY A 41 0.78 -5.66 18.39
CA GLY A 41 1.94 -5.06 17.74
C GLY A 41 1.49 -4.08 16.65
N GLY A 42 0.67 -4.54 15.71
CA GLY A 42 0.21 -3.73 14.57
C GLY A 42 -0.53 -2.46 15.00
N GLU A 43 -1.38 -2.55 16.02
CA GLU A 43 -2.10 -1.41 16.59
C GLU A 43 -1.15 -0.37 17.21
N LEU A 44 -0.14 -0.81 17.97
CA LEU A 44 0.86 0.08 18.57
C LEU A 44 1.70 0.80 17.51
N PHE A 45 2.15 0.09 16.48
CA PHE A 45 2.93 0.68 15.39
C PHE A 45 2.11 1.67 14.56
N GLY A 46 0.85 1.33 14.25
CA GLY A 46 -0.07 2.25 13.58
C GLY A 46 -0.29 3.53 14.39
N MET A 47 -0.44 3.43 15.71
CA MET A 47 -0.56 4.59 16.60
C MET A 47 0.72 5.45 16.58
N LEU A 48 1.91 4.84 16.69
CA LEU A 48 3.18 5.59 16.62
C LEU A 48 3.33 6.38 15.32
N ILE A 49 2.99 5.75 14.19
CA ILE A 49 3.09 6.39 12.86
C ILE A 49 2.08 7.54 12.73
N SER A 50 0.86 7.37 13.25
CA SER A 50 -0.12 8.47 13.27
C SER A 50 0.34 9.67 14.08
N VAL A 51 1.03 9.45 15.20
CA VAL A 51 1.62 10.52 16.02
C VAL A 51 2.75 11.22 15.27
N PHE A 52 3.66 10.47 14.63
CA PHE A 52 4.71 11.06 13.79
C PHE A 52 4.12 11.91 12.65
N PHE A 53 3.08 11.41 12.00
CA PHE A 53 2.41 12.15 10.93
C PHE A 53 1.79 13.45 11.43
N MET A 54 1.13 13.43 12.60
CA MET A 54 0.57 14.62 13.23
C MET A 54 1.65 15.63 13.64
N GLN A 55 2.79 15.16 14.15
CA GLN A 55 3.93 16.01 14.46
C GLN A 55 4.50 16.71 13.22
N GLU A 56 4.71 15.97 12.13
CA GLU A 56 5.20 16.55 10.87
C GLU A 56 4.17 17.50 10.24
N ALA A 57 2.87 17.21 10.36
CA ALA A 57 1.82 18.14 9.95
C ALA A 57 1.85 19.46 10.75
N ILE A 58 1.97 19.38 12.08
CA ILE A 58 2.08 20.58 12.93
C ILE A 58 3.34 21.37 12.59
N LYS A 59 4.50 20.70 12.45
CA LYS A 59 5.75 21.34 11.99
C LYS A 59 5.60 21.97 10.60
N GLY A 60 4.82 21.33 9.71
CA GLY A 60 4.53 21.86 8.38
C GLY A 60 3.70 23.14 8.41
N VAL A 61 2.78 23.27 9.38
CA VAL A 61 1.95 24.46 9.56
C VAL A 61 2.68 25.59 10.28
N THR A 62 3.54 25.29 11.25
CA THR A 62 4.29 26.30 12.03
C THR A 62 5.51 26.84 11.29
N ARG A 63 5.95 26.18 10.22
CA ARG A 63 6.98 26.72 9.33
C ARG A 63 6.37 27.81 8.46
N ASP A 64 6.76 29.06 8.73
CA ASP A 64 6.48 30.17 7.83
C ASP A 64 6.94 29.80 6.42
N VAL A 65 5.99 29.74 5.49
CA VAL A 65 6.26 29.40 4.10
C VAL A 65 7.13 30.52 3.53
N PRO A 66 8.36 30.25 3.05
CA PRO A 66 9.18 31.29 2.49
C PRO A 66 8.44 31.95 1.32
N PRO A 67 8.51 33.29 1.17
CA PRO A 67 7.62 34.08 0.30
C PRO A 67 7.70 33.78 -1.21
N GLY A 68 8.48 32.78 -1.63
CA GLY A 68 8.64 32.32 -3.01
C GLY A 68 8.11 30.92 -3.32
N VAL A 69 7.43 30.23 -2.38
CA VAL A 69 6.86 28.90 -2.66
C VAL A 69 5.49 29.05 -3.31
N PRO A 70 5.30 28.62 -4.57
CA PRO A 70 3.99 28.68 -5.22
C PRO A 70 3.00 27.78 -4.45
N ARG A 71 1.83 28.32 -4.10
CA ARG A 71 0.73 27.58 -3.44
C ARG A 71 0.15 26.43 -4.29
N ARG A 72 0.55 26.32 -5.56
CA ARG A 72 0.26 25.18 -6.43
C ARG A 72 1.55 24.42 -6.71
N LEU A 73 1.50 23.11 -6.54
CA LEU A 73 2.59 22.22 -6.92
C LEU A 73 2.85 22.39 -8.42
N PHE A 74 4.04 22.88 -8.79
CA PHE A 74 4.48 22.89 -10.18
C PHE A 74 5.14 21.54 -10.46
N CYS A 75 4.40 20.65 -11.13
CA CYS A 75 4.92 19.34 -11.53
C CYS A 75 5.69 19.49 -12.86
N PRO A 76 7.03 19.35 -12.90
CA PRO A 76 7.73 19.26 -14.18
C PRO A 76 7.26 18.01 -14.93
N LEU A 77 7.24 18.07 -16.26
CA LEU A 77 6.71 16.97 -17.07
C LEU A 77 7.69 15.78 -17.06
N PRO A 78 7.20 14.53 -16.95
CA PRO A 78 8.06 13.35 -16.77
C PRO A 78 9.04 13.08 -17.94
N TRP A 79 8.79 13.67 -19.11
CA TRP A 79 9.60 13.54 -20.32
C TRP A 79 10.67 14.62 -20.50
N GLU A 80 10.87 15.50 -19.52
CA GLU A 80 11.96 16.49 -19.60
C GLU A 80 13.35 15.83 -19.47
N PRO A 81 14.33 16.21 -20.31
CA PRO A 81 15.68 15.63 -20.32
C PRO A 81 16.47 15.87 -19.03
N ARG A 82 16.02 16.77 -18.14
CA ARG A 82 16.54 16.93 -16.77
C ARG A 82 16.18 15.77 -15.83
N SER A 83 15.11 15.03 -16.13
CA SER A 83 14.64 13.86 -15.36
C SER A 83 15.32 12.56 -15.83
N LEU A 84 15.67 12.46 -17.11
CA LEU A 84 16.31 11.29 -17.72
C LEU A 84 17.80 11.11 -17.35
N SER A 85 18.40 12.08 -16.66
CA SER A 85 19.84 12.08 -16.34
C SER A 85 20.24 11.11 -15.21
N HIS A 86 19.33 10.23 -14.75
CA HIS A 86 19.53 9.35 -13.60
C HIS A 86 20.07 7.94 -13.95
N TRP A 87 20.32 7.64 -15.22
CA TRP A 87 20.36 6.26 -15.73
C TRP A 87 21.70 5.53 -15.76
N THR A 88 22.77 6.01 -15.12
CA THR A 88 24.07 5.30 -15.17
C THR A 88 24.75 5.20 -13.81
N VAL A 89 24.48 4.10 -13.09
CA VAL A 89 25.06 3.74 -11.78
C VAL A 89 26.31 2.84 -11.93
N ILE A 90 26.87 2.71 -13.13
CA ILE A 90 27.67 1.53 -13.53
C ILE A 90 29.16 1.60 -13.14
N LYS A 91 29.71 2.74 -12.68
CA LYS A 91 31.16 2.82 -12.38
C LYS A 91 31.46 3.36 -10.98
N VAL A 92 31.70 2.45 -10.03
CA VAL A 92 32.17 2.78 -8.68
C VAL A 92 33.11 1.70 -8.11
N PRO A 93 34.05 2.07 -7.22
CA PRO A 93 34.98 1.15 -6.60
C PRO A 93 34.28 0.25 -5.57
N ALA A 94 34.73 -1.00 -5.46
CA ALA A 94 34.06 -2.09 -4.73
C ALA A 94 33.79 -1.81 -3.24
N VAL A 95 34.52 -0.88 -2.60
CA VAL A 95 34.35 -0.54 -1.18
C VAL A 95 32.96 0.05 -0.90
N HIS A 96 32.43 0.91 -1.79
CA HIS A 96 31.08 1.48 -1.62
C HIS A 96 29.97 0.44 -1.74
N ILE A 97 30.22 -0.65 -2.46
CA ILE A 97 29.27 -1.75 -2.64
C ILE A 97 29.07 -2.50 -1.30
N PHE A 98 30.12 -2.66 -0.50
CA PHE A 98 30.04 -3.34 0.80
C PHE A 98 29.42 -2.45 1.89
N THR A 99 29.74 -1.15 1.92
CA THR A 99 29.14 -0.22 2.89
C THR A 99 27.63 -0.05 2.68
N ALA A 100 27.13 -0.27 1.45
CA ALA A 100 25.70 -0.21 1.11
C ALA A 100 24.87 -1.35 1.73
N ILE A 101 25.48 -2.44 2.21
CA ILE A 101 24.76 -3.59 2.78
C ILE A 101 24.04 -3.23 4.08
N ILE A 102 24.66 -2.44 4.94
CA ILE A 102 24.09 -2.04 6.24
C ILE A 102 22.78 -1.24 6.06
N PRO A 103 22.74 -0.13 5.30
CA PRO A 103 21.49 0.58 5.04
C PRO A 103 20.49 -0.27 4.22
N ALA A 104 20.96 -1.14 3.32
CA ALA A 104 20.08 -2.05 2.59
C ALA A 104 19.36 -3.03 3.51
N LEU A 105 20.04 -3.60 4.50
CA LEU A 105 19.44 -4.49 5.50
C LEU A 105 18.38 -3.75 6.32
N MET A 106 18.67 -2.51 6.73
CA MET A 106 17.72 -1.68 7.47
C MET A 106 16.46 -1.38 6.65
N ILE A 107 16.61 -1.01 5.37
CA ILE A 107 15.49 -0.74 4.46
C ILE A 107 14.69 -2.02 4.17
N ALA A 108 15.36 -3.15 3.88
CA ALA A 108 14.71 -4.43 3.63
C ALA A 108 13.86 -4.87 4.83
N SER A 109 14.38 -4.70 6.04
CA SER A 109 13.66 -5.01 7.29
C SER A 109 12.43 -4.12 7.46
N LEU A 110 12.56 -2.81 7.19
CA LEU A 110 11.45 -1.87 7.23
C LEU A 110 10.39 -2.19 6.17
N TYR A 111 10.78 -2.59 4.96
CA TYR A 111 9.84 -2.93 3.89
C TYR A 111 9.07 -4.20 4.18
N PHE A 112 9.78 -5.21 4.71
CA PHE A 112 9.14 -6.43 5.19
C PHE A 112 8.13 -6.13 6.30
N PHE A 113 8.50 -5.24 7.23
CA PHE A 113 7.64 -4.81 8.32
C PHE A 113 6.40 -4.04 7.83
N ASP A 114 6.59 -2.99 7.03
CA ASP A 114 5.51 -2.16 6.47
C ASP A 114 4.52 -3.01 5.69
N HIS A 115 5.01 -3.94 4.85
CA HIS A 115 4.17 -4.87 4.10
C HIS A 115 3.36 -5.76 5.05
N SER A 116 4.00 -6.32 6.07
CA SER A 116 3.34 -7.22 7.02
C SER A 116 2.25 -6.51 7.84
N VAL A 117 2.52 -5.30 8.31
CA VAL A 117 1.54 -4.51 9.07
C VAL A 117 0.41 -4.02 8.16
N ALA A 118 0.71 -3.50 6.98
CA ALA A 118 -0.30 -3.04 6.03
C ALA A 118 -1.25 -4.17 5.63
N ALA A 119 -0.71 -5.37 5.39
CA ALA A 119 -1.52 -6.52 4.99
C ALA A 119 -2.40 -7.03 6.15
N GLN A 120 -1.89 -7.07 7.38
CA GLN A 120 -2.70 -7.39 8.56
C GLN A 120 -3.82 -6.36 8.83
N MET A 121 -3.53 -5.06 8.67
CA MET A 121 -4.52 -3.99 8.85
C MET A 121 -5.58 -4.00 7.74
N ALA A 122 -5.22 -4.37 6.51
CA ALA A 122 -6.17 -4.51 5.41
C ALA A 122 -7.08 -5.75 5.58
N GLN A 123 -6.59 -6.80 6.24
CA GLN A 123 -7.29 -8.08 6.40
C GLN A 123 -7.86 -8.31 7.80
N GLN A 124 -8.40 -7.27 8.43
CA GLN A 124 -9.12 -7.45 9.69
C GLN A 124 -10.23 -8.50 9.52
N LYS A 125 -10.40 -9.39 10.52
CA LYS A 125 -11.50 -10.38 10.55
C LYS A 125 -12.88 -9.73 10.39
N GLU A 126 -13.00 -8.45 10.74
CA GLU A 126 -14.18 -7.61 10.54
C GLU A 126 -14.59 -7.43 9.07
N PHE A 127 -13.65 -7.51 8.12
CA PHE A 127 -13.93 -7.40 6.68
C PHE A 127 -14.29 -8.74 6.03
N ASN A 128 -14.25 -9.85 6.78
CA ASN A 128 -14.65 -11.20 6.36
C ASN A 128 -14.24 -11.54 4.91
N LEU A 129 -12.97 -11.31 4.58
CA LEU A 129 -12.46 -11.49 3.22
C LEU A 129 -12.50 -12.98 2.84
N LYS A 130 -13.12 -13.28 1.70
CA LYS A 130 -13.39 -14.65 1.23
C LYS A 130 -12.17 -15.37 0.65
N ASN A 131 -11.21 -14.63 0.09
CA ASN A 131 -9.99 -15.20 -0.50
C ASN A 131 -8.86 -15.27 0.53
N PRO A 132 -8.10 -16.38 0.58
CA PRO A 132 -6.91 -16.46 1.41
C PRO A 132 -5.88 -15.45 0.89
N SER A 133 -5.18 -14.84 1.84
CA SER A 133 -4.13 -13.86 1.59
C SER A 133 -2.95 -14.47 0.85
N ALA A 134 -2.66 -13.99 -0.37
CA ALA A 134 -1.53 -14.44 -1.17
C ALA A 134 -0.25 -13.65 -0.86
N TYR A 135 0.12 -13.52 0.42
CA TYR A 135 1.24 -12.68 0.89
C TYR A 135 2.58 -12.99 0.21
N HIS A 136 2.79 -14.24 -0.20
CA HIS A 136 4.01 -14.69 -0.90
C HIS A 136 4.22 -13.95 -2.22
N TYR A 137 3.15 -13.82 -3.01
CA TYR A 137 3.21 -13.16 -4.31
C TYR A 137 3.39 -11.65 -4.15
N ASP A 138 2.76 -11.05 -3.13
CA ASP A 138 2.86 -9.62 -2.89
C ASP A 138 4.28 -9.19 -2.46
N ILE A 139 4.96 -9.97 -1.61
CA ILE A 139 6.35 -9.69 -1.21
C ILE A 139 7.32 -9.90 -2.37
N LEU A 140 7.13 -10.96 -3.17
CA LEU A 140 7.96 -11.20 -4.35
C LEU A 140 7.79 -10.11 -5.40
N LEU A 141 6.54 -9.68 -5.63
CA LEU A 141 6.22 -8.56 -6.51
C LEU A 141 6.82 -7.25 -5.99
N LEU A 142 6.78 -7.01 -4.68
CA LEU A 142 7.41 -5.84 -4.05
C LEU A 142 8.93 -5.85 -4.29
N GLY A 143 9.59 -7.01 -4.14
CA GLY A 143 11.02 -7.16 -4.46
C GLY A 143 11.32 -6.82 -5.93
N PHE A 144 10.51 -7.31 -6.86
CA PHE A 144 10.66 -7.03 -8.30
C PHE A 144 10.43 -5.54 -8.64
N MET A 145 9.40 -4.92 -8.06
CA MET A 145 9.14 -3.48 -8.27
C MET A 145 10.24 -2.61 -7.67
N THR A 146 10.80 -3.01 -6.53
CA THR A 146 11.92 -2.32 -5.89
C THR A 146 13.20 -2.43 -6.74
N LEU A 147 13.39 -3.52 -7.49
CA LEU A 147 14.48 -3.66 -8.46
C LEU A 147 14.36 -2.68 -9.62
N ILE A 148 13.16 -2.57 -10.20
CA ILE A 148 12.90 -1.61 -11.26
C ILE A 148 13.10 -0.19 -10.72
N CYS A 149 12.55 0.14 -9.55
CA CYS A 149 12.75 1.45 -8.92
C CYS A 149 14.24 1.75 -8.65
N GLY A 150 15.01 0.76 -8.19
CA GLY A 150 16.45 0.89 -7.96
C GLY A 150 17.27 1.13 -9.22
N LEU A 151 16.92 0.47 -10.33
CA LEU A 151 17.56 0.67 -11.64
C LEU A 151 17.19 2.01 -12.27
N VAL A 152 15.95 2.47 -12.08
CA VAL A 152 15.46 3.77 -12.58
C VAL A 152 15.86 4.93 -11.64
N GLY A 153 16.29 4.63 -10.41
CA GLY A 153 16.64 5.61 -9.38
C GLY A 153 15.42 6.34 -8.80
N ILE A 154 14.24 5.75 -8.90
CA ILE A 154 13.01 6.30 -8.31
C ILE A 154 12.90 5.77 -6.88
N PRO A 155 12.49 6.59 -5.90
CA PRO A 155 12.22 6.11 -4.55
C PRO A 155 11.22 4.94 -4.62
N PRO A 156 11.51 3.79 -3.99
CA PRO A 156 10.60 2.66 -4.07
C PRO A 156 9.31 2.98 -3.32
N SER A 157 8.20 2.49 -3.86
CA SER A 157 6.88 2.65 -3.25
C SER A 157 6.72 1.68 -2.08
N ASN A 158 6.61 2.18 -0.85
CA ASN A 158 6.17 1.37 0.29
C ASN A 158 4.65 1.37 0.43
N GLY A 159 4.11 0.33 1.06
CA GLY A 159 2.69 0.25 1.37
C GLY A 159 2.30 1.33 2.39
N VAL A 160 1.50 2.30 1.97
CA VAL A 160 1.08 3.39 2.86
C VAL A 160 0.07 2.86 3.87
N LEU A 161 0.50 2.80 5.13
CA LEU A 161 -0.25 2.25 6.26
C LEU A 161 -1.63 2.88 6.49
N PRO A 162 -1.86 4.22 6.37
CA PRO A 162 -3.21 4.77 6.48
C PRO A 162 -4.07 4.55 5.23
N GLN A 163 -3.47 4.50 4.04
CA GLN A 163 -4.22 4.45 2.78
C GLN A 163 -4.86 3.07 2.56
N SER A 164 -4.13 2.00 2.85
CA SER A 164 -4.57 0.62 2.67
C SER A 164 -5.88 0.29 3.44
N PRO A 165 -5.99 0.56 4.76
CA PRO A 165 -7.22 0.32 5.50
C PRO A 165 -8.33 1.32 5.15
N MET A 166 -8.01 2.58 4.81
CA MET A 166 -9.02 3.56 4.40
C MET A 166 -9.70 3.19 3.08
N HIS A 167 -8.94 2.63 2.13
CA HIS A 167 -9.49 2.15 0.86
C HIS A 167 -10.47 1.00 1.11
N THR A 168 -10.07 -0.02 1.87
CA THR A 168 -10.94 -1.16 2.21
C THR A 168 -12.19 -0.72 2.99
N ARG A 169 -12.05 0.18 3.97
CA ARG A 169 -13.18 0.72 4.75
C ARG A 169 -14.15 1.54 3.92
N SER A 170 -13.65 2.39 3.02
CA SER A 170 -14.50 3.21 2.17
C SER A 170 -15.26 2.35 1.15
N LEU A 171 -14.61 1.34 0.59
CA LEU A 171 -15.24 0.37 -0.32
C LEU A 171 -16.34 -0.44 0.39
N ALA A 172 -16.06 -1.00 1.57
CA ALA A 172 -17.06 -1.75 2.35
C ALA A 172 -18.28 -0.88 2.72
N THR A 173 -18.05 0.39 3.04
CA THR A 173 -19.14 1.36 3.32
C THR A 173 -19.95 1.66 2.06
N LEU A 174 -19.29 1.83 0.93
CA LEU A 174 -19.92 2.10 -0.37
C LEU A 174 -20.79 0.94 -0.84
N GLU A 175 -20.32 -0.30 -0.74
CA GLU A 175 -21.13 -1.49 -1.10
C GLU A 175 -22.39 -1.59 -0.23
N ARG A 176 -22.27 -1.37 1.08
CA ARG A 176 -23.42 -1.37 2.00
C ARG A 176 -24.44 -0.29 1.63
N GLN A 177 -23.98 0.88 1.19
CA GLN A 177 -24.84 1.98 0.72
C GLN A 177 -25.56 1.63 -0.59
N ILE A 178 -24.84 1.03 -1.55
CA ILE A 178 -25.40 0.60 -2.84
C ILE A 178 -26.47 -0.47 -2.64
N MET A 179 -26.20 -1.47 -1.78
CA MET A 179 -27.17 -2.52 -1.45
C MET A 179 -28.46 -1.94 -0.85
N LYS A 180 -28.35 -1.06 0.16
CA LYS A 180 -29.52 -0.41 0.77
C LYS A 180 -30.33 0.39 -0.25
N LYS A 181 -29.67 1.17 -1.11
CA LYS A 181 -30.37 1.97 -2.14
C LYS A 181 -31.12 1.09 -3.15
N LYS A 182 -30.51 -0.01 -3.61
CA LYS A 182 -31.16 -0.97 -4.51
C LYS A 182 -32.34 -1.69 -3.85
N MET A 183 -32.18 -2.15 -2.61
CA MET A 183 -33.27 -2.79 -1.84
C MET A 183 -34.47 -1.86 -1.66
N VAL A 184 -34.23 -0.59 -1.29
CA VAL A 184 -35.29 0.41 -1.14
C VAL A 184 -35.97 0.72 -2.48
N LYS A 185 -35.22 0.76 -3.59
CA LYS A 185 -35.78 0.98 -4.93
C LYS A 185 -36.73 -0.17 -5.32
N ILE A 186 -36.32 -1.42 -5.11
CA ILE A 186 -37.14 -2.60 -5.38
C ILE A 186 -38.41 -2.61 -4.51
N ALA A 187 -38.29 -2.31 -3.22
CA ALA A 187 -39.45 -2.23 -2.33
C ALA A 187 -40.44 -1.12 -2.76
N LYS A 188 -39.92 0.03 -3.22
CA LYS A 188 -40.74 1.15 -3.70
C LYS A 188 -41.44 0.82 -5.03
N GLU A 189 -40.76 0.14 -5.94
CA GLU A 189 -41.35 -0.35 -7.20
C GLU A 189 -42.41 -1.42 -6.94
N GLY A 190 -42.14 -2.37 -6.04
CA GLY A 190 -43.11 -3.39 -5.63
C GLY A 190 -44.37 -2.80 -5.00
N LYS A 191 -44.23 -1.79 -4.14
CA LYS A 191 -45.37 -1.06 -3.55
C LYS A 191 -46.15 -0.25 -4.60
N LYS A 192 -45.49 0.30 -5.62
CA LYS A 192 -46.14 1.02 -6.72
C LYS A 192 -46.95 0.10 -7.63
N MET A 193 -46.54 -1.16 -7.75
CA MET A 193 -47.23 -2.18 -8.56
C MET A 193 -48.29 -2.97 -7.77
N GLU A 194 -48.61 -2.60 -6.52
CA GLU A 194 -49.49 -3.35 -5.61
C GLU A 194 -49.15 -4.86 -5.53
N ALA A 195 -47.86 -5.19 -5.63
CA ALA A 195 -47.41 -6.58 -5.60
C ALA A 195 -47.57 -7.19 -4.21
N SER A 196 -47.82 -8.51 -4.16
CA SER A 196 -47.89 -9.25 -2.90
C SER A 196 -46.56 -9.13 -2.13
N SER A 197 -46.62 -9.03 -0.81
CA SER A 197 -45.43 -8.95 0.05
C SER A 197 -44.42 -10.07 -0.24
N LEU A 198 -44.92 -11.26 -0.59
CA LEU A 198 -44.11 -12.43 -0.93
C LEU A 198 -43.31 -12.23 -2.23
N GLU A 199 -43.88 -11.54 -3.21
CA GLU A 199 -43.24 -11.20 -4.48
C GLU A 199 -42.17 -10.12 -4.30
N ILE A 200 -42.43 -9.14 -3.42
CA ILE A 200 -41.45 -8.09 -3.06
C ILE A 200 -40.25 -8.72 -2.35
N TYR A 201 -40.49 -9.63 -1.40
CA TYR A 201 -39.43 -10.38 -0.72
C TYR A 201 -38.62 -11.24 -1.71
N GLY A 202 -39.28 -11.93 -2.65
CA GLY A 202 -38.61 -12.70 -3.69
C GLY A 202 -37.69 -11.83 -4.56
N LYS A 203 -38.19 -10.68 -5.04
CA LYS A 203 -37.41 -9.72 -5.85
C LYS A 203 -36.22 -9.13 -5.07
N MET A 204 -36.41 -8.82 -3.79
CA MET A 204 -35.32 -8.35 -2.92
C MET A 204 -34.27 -9.43 -2.69
N HIS A 205 -34.69 -10.69 -2.51
CA HIS A 205 -33.77 -11.81 -2.31
C HIS A 205 -32.95 -12.11 -3.58
N VAL A 206 -33.58 -12.11 -4.75
CA VAL A 206 -32.88 -12.26 -6.03
C VAL A 206 -31.87 -11.13 -6.25
N ALA A 207 -32.23 -9.89 -5.95
CA ALA A 207 -31.31 -8.76 -6.06
C ALA A 207 -30.16 -8.84 -5.04
N PHE A 208 -30.41 -9.39 -3.86
CA PHE A 208 -29.36 -9.68 -2.87
C PHE A 208 -28.40 -10.74 -3.39
N VAL A 209 -28.91 -11.85 -3.94
CA VAL A 209 -28.10 -12.93 -4.52
C VAL A 209 -27.32 -12.47 -5.77
N GLN A 210 -27.89 -11.63 -6.62
CA GLN A 210 -27.20 -11.06 -7.79
C GLN A 210 -26.12 -10.04 -7.41
N MET A 211 -26.30 -9.34 -6.28
CA MET A 211 -25.31 -8.39 -5.78
C MET A 211 -24.19 -9.08 -5.01
N ASP A 212 -24.38 -10.32 -4.58
CA ASP A 212 -23.33 -11.18 -4.08
C ASP A 212 -22.58 -11.75 -5.29
N PRO A 213 -21.35 -11.31 -5.61
CA PRO A 213 -20.66 -11.69 -6.84
C PRO A 213 -20.30 -13.18 -6.91
N HIS A 214 -20.61 -13.96 -5.86
CA HIS A 214 -20.27 -15.37 -5.80
C HIS A 214 -21.27 -16.13 -4.91
N PRO A 215 -22.32 -16.75 -5.48
CA PRO A 215 -23.30 -17.50 -4.70
C PRO A 215 -22.59 -18.59 -3.90
N GLN A 216 -22.91 -18.70 -2.61
CA GLN A 216 -22.57 -19.88 -1.84
C GLN A 216 -23.38 -21.03 -2.44
N VAL A 217 -22.78 -21.76 -3.38
CA VAL A 217 -23.24 -23.09 -3.74
C VAL A 217 -23.04 -23.94 -2.49
N LEU A 218 -24.16 -24.22 -1.84
CA LEU A 218 -24.29 -25.14 -0.73
C LEU A 218 -23.91 -26.56 -1.17
#